data_AF-A0A7S4PQ42-F1
#
_entry.id   AF-A0A7S4PQ42-F1
#
_cell.length_a   1.000
_cell.length_b   1.000
_cell.length_c   1.000
_cell.angle_alpha   90.00
_cell.angle_beta   90.00
_cell.angle_gamma   90.00
#
_symmetry.space_group_name_H-M   'P 1'
#
loop_
_entity.id
_entity.type
_entity.pdbx_description
1 polymer ?
#
loop_
_entity_poly.entity_id
_entity_poly.type
_entity_poly.pdbx_seq_one_letter_code
_entity_poly.pdbx_strand_id
1 'polypeptide(L)'
;MFDTKGIFKTLATMPVKFRKMFGLGNDFIVIDARQDSKLSAAAEPRRATALTDRKTGIGCDQLIILEACEDAMCRMRIINADGSEVGACGNATRCIGGLLFQEKP
;
A
#
# COMPACT_ATOMS: atom_id res chain seq x y z
N MET A 1 -8.18 -4.80 -14.34
CA MET A 1 -7.41 -4.22 -13.22
C MET A 1 -7.55 -2.72 -13.34
N PHE A 2 -8.34 -2.09 -12.49
CA PHE A 2 -8.62 -0.64 -12.57
C PHE A 2 -7.71 0.07 -11.56
N ASP A 3 -6.81 0.94 -12.03
CA ASP A 3 -5.91 1.76 -11.21
C ASP A 3 -6.53 3.15 -11.02
N THR A 4 -6.99 3.47 -9.82
CA THR A 4 -7.46 4.80 -9.45
C THR A 4 -6.39 5.51 -8.60
N LYS A 5 -5.89 6.64 -9.09
CA LYS A 5 -4.90 7.47 -8.40
C LYS A 5 -5.62 8.49 -7.51
N GLY A 6 -5.40 8.43 -6.19
CA GLY A 6 -5.93 9.40 -5.22
C GLY A 6 -4.84 10.30 -4.61
N ILE A 7 -5.23 11.47 -4.09
CA ILE A 7 -4.36 12.43 -3.38
C ILE A 7 -5.09 12.95 -2.12
N PHE A 8 -4.43 12.95 -0.95
CA PHE A 8 -4.92 13.57 0.29
C PHE A 8 -4.25 14.94 0.57
N LYS A 9 -4.90 15.87 1.29
CA LYS A 9 -4.37 17.23 1.59
C LYS A 9 -4.81 17.78 2.97
N THR A 10 -3.88 18.05 3.89
CA THR A 10 -4.07 18.96 5.06
C THR A 10 -2.75 19.56 5.61
N LEU A 11 -2.84 20.55 6.51
CA LEU A 11 -1.80 21.47 7.00
C LEU A 11 -0.43 20.81 7.29
N ALA A 12 0.60 21.26 6.56
CA ALA A 12 1.98 20.76 6.54
C ALA A 12 2.19 19.26 6.21
N THR A 13 1.24 18.62 5.50
CA THR A 13 1.42 17.25 5.02
C THR A 13 1.64 17.25 3.51
N MET A 14 2.77 16.69 3.06
CA MET A 14 2.97 16.44 1.63
C MET A 14 1.94 15.40 1.17
N PRO A 15 1.27 15.62 0.02
CA PRO A 15 0.33 14.65 -0.52
C PRO A 15 1.05 13.32 -0.80
N VAL A 16 0.60 12.24 -0.16
CA VAL A 16 1.09 10.88 -0.42
C VAL A 16 0.27 10.27 -1.56
N LYS A 17 0.95 9.80 -2.60
CA LYS A 17 0.32 9.05 -3.70
C LYS A 17 0.13 7.60 -3.28
N PHE A 18 -1.01 7.03 -3.63
CA PHE A 18 -1.29 5.61 -3.45
C PHE A 18 -2.02 5.06 -4.68
N ARG A 19 -2.03 3.73 -4.80
CA ARG A 19 -2.87 2.99 -5.75
C ARG A 19 -3.88 2.17 -4.98
N LYS A 20 -5.15 2.20 -5.36
CA LYS A 20 -6.15 1.25 -4.84
C LYS A 20 -6.29 0.10 -5.83
N MET A 21 -6.16 -1.12 -5.32
CA MET A 21 -6.12 -2.34 -6.12
C MET A 21 -7.10 -3.36 -5.55
N PHE A 22 -7.59 -4.25 -6.41
CA PHE A 22 -8.54 -5.29 -6.05
C PHE A 22 -8.10 -6.62 -6.66
N GLY A 23 -8.11 -7.69 -5.86
CA GLY A 23 -7.79 -9.04 -6.30
C GLY A 23 -8.71 -10.06 -5.65
N LEU A 24 -9.57 -10.72 -6.46
CA LEU A 24 -10.45 -11.81 -6.06
C LEU A 24 -11.18 -11.61 -4.71
N GLY A 25 -11.87 -10.47 -4.56
CA GLY A 25 -12.65 -10.20 -3.35
C GLY A 25 -11.91 -9.46 -2.23
N ASN A 26 -10.59 -9.26 -2.36
CA ASN A 26 -9.78 -8.48 -1.42
C ASN A 26 -9.38 -7.16 -2.08
N ASP A 27 -9.67 -6.02 -1.42
CA ASP A 27 -9.16 -4.71 -1.82
C ASP A 27 -8.03 -4.22 -0.91
N PHE A 28 -7.05 -3.55 -1.49
CA PHE A 28 -5.92 -3.02 -0.75
C PHE A 28 -5.42 -1.72 -1.38
N ILE A 29 -4.80 -0.90 -0.54
CA ILE A 29 -4.07 0.28 -0.99
C ILE A 29 -2.57 -0.02 -1.01
N VAL A 30 -1.88 0.53 -1.98
CA VAL A 30 -0.43 0.38 -2.15
C VAL A 30 0.22 1.75 -2.06
N ILE A 31 1.19 1.89 -1.16
CA ILE A 31 2.07 3.04 -1.06
C ILE A 31 3.47 2.61 -1.48
N ASP A 32 4.04 3.33 -2.43
CA ASP A 32 5.40 3.09 -2.92
C ASP A 32 6.39 3.96 -2.15
N ALA A 33 7.10 3.34 -1.21
CA ALA A 33 8.11 3.95 -0.36
C ALA A 33 9.54 3.70 -0.87
N ARG A 34 9.72 3.11 -2.08
CA ARG A 34 11.06 2.79 -2.62
C ARG A 34 11.94 4.02 -2.81
N GLN A 35 11.34 5.17 -3.13
CA GLN A 35 12.06 6.43 -3.34
C GLN A 35 12.02 7.37 -2.13
N ASP A 36 11.13 7.13 -1.16
CA ASP A 36 11.00 7.91 0.06
C ASP A 36 10.63 6.99 1.23
N SER A 37 11.65 6.61 2.01
CA SER A 37 11.50 5.71 3.15
C SER A 37 10.65 6.30 4.28
N LYS A 38 10.40 7.62 4.30
CA LYS A 38 9.49 8.23 5.28
C LYS A 38 8.05 7.73 5.10
N LEU A 39 7.69 7.32 3.88
CA LEU A 39 6.38 6.75 3.58
C LEU A 39 6.16 5.38 4.25
N SER A 40 7.22 4.64 4.58
CA SER A 40 7.11 3.40 5.37
C SER A 40 6.48 3.62 6.75
N ALA A 41 6.49 4.85 7.26
CA ALA A 41 5.81 5.18 8.49
C ALA A 41 4.27 5.08 8.40
N ALA A 42 3.70 4.85 7.22
CA ALA A 42 2.29 4.47 7.05
C ALA A 42 1.99 3.04 7.57
N ALA A 43 3.00 2.17 7.67
CA ALA A 43 2.85 0.82 8.22
C ALA A 43 2.73 0.80 9.76
N GLU A 44 2.86 1.94 10.44
CA GLU A 44 2.60 2.01 11.88
C GLU A 44 1.12 1.62 12.14
N PRO A 45 0.82 0.73 13.11
CA PRO A 45 -0.51 0.16 13.27
C PRO A 45 -1.64 1.18 13.33
N ARG A 46 -1.50 2.27 14.09
CA ARG A 46 -2.57 3.28 14.19
C ARG A 46 -2.80 3.99 12.86
N ARG A 47 -1.75 4.31 12.11
CA ARG A 47 -1.85 4.91 10.78
C ARG A 47 -2.43 3.94 9.77
N ALA A 48 -1.99 2.69 9.77
CA ALA A 48 -2.52 1.65 8.88
C ALA A 48 -4.03 1.49 9.11
N THR A 49 -4.46 1.30 10.35
CA THR A 49 -5.88 1.20 10.73
C THR A 49 -6.68 2.44 10.31
N ALA A 50 -6.14 3.65 10.52
CA ALA A 50 -6.81 4.88 10.10
C ALA A 50 -6.97 4.98 8.57
N LEU A 51 -5.97 4.52 7.80
CA LEU A 51 -6.03 4.51 6.34
C LEU A 51 -7.00 3.45 5.80
N THR A 52 -7.03 2.27 6.42
CA THR A 52 -7.86 1.13 5.99
C THR A 52 -9.31 1.23 6.47
N ASP A 53 -9.61 2.08 7.45
CA ASP A 53 -10.97 2.27 7.95
C ASP A 53 -11.93 2.71 6.83
N ARG A 54 -13.05 1.99 6.67
CA ARG A 54 -14.00 2.20 5.56
C ARG A 54 -14.93 3.39 5.76
N LYS A 55 -15.03 3.94 6.98
CA LYS A 55 -15.93 5.05 7.30
C LYS A 55 -15.22 6.40 7.23
N THR A 56 -13.96 6.43 7.62
CA THR A 56 -13.17 7.65 7.85
C THR A 56 -11.89 7.70 7.03
N GLY A 57 -11.38 6.56 6.56
CA GLY A 57 -10.18 6.43 5.74
C GLY A 57 -10.47 6.18 4.26
N ILE A 58 -9.51 5.57 3.57
CA ILE A 58 -9.64 5.17 2.15
C ILE A 58 -10.50 3.91 2.01
N GLY A 59 -10.55 3.10 3.07
CA GLY A 59 -11.38 1.91 3.18
C GLY A 59 -10.88 0.74 2.34
N CYS A 60 -10.20 -0.22 2.95
CA CYS A 60 -9.77 -1.44 2.27
C CYS A 60 -9.47 -2.56 3.28
N ASP A 61 -9.26 -3.78 2.81
CA ASP A 61 -8.92 -4.91 3.67
C ASP A 61 -7.47 -4.83 4.18
N GLN A 62 -6.55 -4.35 3.35
CA GLN A 62 -5.12 -4.30 3.67
C GLN A 62 -4.40 -3.06 3.12
N LEU A 63 -3.36 -2.63 3.83
CA LEU A 63 -2.36 -1.67 3.37
C LEU A 63 -1.09 -2.43 2.94
N ILE A 64 -0.61 -2.13 1.74
CA ILE A 64 0.64 -2.65 1.20
C ILE A 64 1.65 -1.52 1.11
N ILE A 65 2.85 -1.71 1.66
CA ILE A 65 3.97 -0.81 1.47
C ILE A 65 5.04 -1.51 0.62
N LEU A 66 5.49 -0.84 -0.44
CA LEU A 66 6.65 -1.28 -1.23
C LEU A 66 7.87 -0.50 -0.77
N GLU A 67 8.85 -1.19 -0.22
CA GLU A 67 10.10 -0.62 0.27
C GLU A 67 11.25 -0.99 -0.69
N ALA A 68 12.29 -0.16 -0.73
CA ALA A 68 13.53 -0.52 -1.42
C ALA A 68 14.25 -1.64 -0.65
N CYS A 69 14.92 -2.52 -1.39
CA CYS A 69 15.84 -3.52 -0.84
C CYS A 69 16.95 -3.81 -1.86
N GLU A 70 18.02 -4.46 -1.41
CA GLU A 70 19.21 -4.70 -2.24
C GLU A 70 19.09 -5.97 -3.11
N ASP A 71 18.26 -6.92 -2.70
CA ASP A 71 18.20 -8.29 -3.21
C ASP A 71 16.98 -8.57 -4.10
N ALA A 72 16.08 -7.60 -4.28
CA ALA A 72 14.88 -7.74 -5.10
C ALA A 72 14.40 -6.38 -5.65
N MET A 73 13.38 -6.40 -6.50
CA MET A 73 12.76 -5.18 -7.04
C MET A 73 12.06 -4.33 -5.98
N CYS A 74 11.56 -4.97 -4.92
CA CYS A 74 11.03 -4.31 -3.72
C CYS A 74 10.86 -5.33 -2.58
N ARG A 75 10.85 -4.83 -1.34
CA ARG A 75 10.29 -5.54 -0.19
C ARG A 75 8.84 -5.14 -0.02
N MET A 76 7.95 -6.13 0.13
CA MET A 76 6.53 -5.87 0.35
C MET A 76 6.18 -6.10 1.83
N ARG A 77 5.60 -5.09 2.47
CA ARG A 77 4.98 -5.21 3.80
C ARG A 77 3.47 -5.17 3.67
N ILE A 78 2.78 -6.00 4.45
CA ILE A 78 1.34 -6.22 4.35
C ILE A 78 0.72 -6.03 5.73
N ILE A 79 -0.12 -5.00 5.86
CA ILE A 79 -0.75 -4.63 7.11
C ILE A 79 -2.26 -4.80 6.96
N ASN A 80 -2.88 -5.59 7.83
CA ASN A 80 -4.33 -5.76 7.88
C ASN A 80 -5.01 -4.50 8.42
N ALA A 81 -6.32 -4.40 8.22
CA ALA A 81 -7.10 -3.26 8.71
C ALA A 81 -7.07 -3.08 10.25
N ASP A 82 -6.80 -4.15 11.00
CA ASP A 82 -6.61 -4.09 12.46
C ASP A 82 -5.21 -3.61 12.90
N GLY A 83 -4.34 -3.30 11.93
CA GLY A 83 -2.97 -2.84 12.16
C GLY A 83 -1.95 -3.96 12.33
N SER A 84 -2.36 -5.23 12.28
CA SER A 84 -1.44 -6.38 12.34
C SER A 84 -0.68 -6.57 11.02
N GLU A 85 0.62 -6.87 11.11
CA GLU A 85 1.45 -7.19 9.94
C GLU A 85 1.45 -8.70 9.68
N VAL A 86 1.31 -9.08 8.41
CA VAL A 86 1.32 -10.48 7.96
C VAL A 86 2.43 -10.71 6.94
N GLY A 87 2.99 -11.91 6.94
CA GLY A 87 4.12 -12.25 6.07
C GLY A 87 3.78 -12.42 4.59
N ALA A 88 2.51 -12.73 4.26
CA ALA A 88 2.10 -12.95 2.87
C ALA A 88 0.58 -12.75 2.67
N CYS A 89 0.22 -12.27 1.48
CA CYS A 89 -1.14 -12.30 0.95
C CYS A 89 -1.10 -12.59 -0.54
N GLY A 90 -1.58 -13.76 -0.96
CA GLY A 90 -1.51 -14.19 -2.37
C GLY A 90 -2.23 -13.24 -3.34
N ASN A 91 -3.31 -12.58 -2.89
CA ASN A 91 -4.04 -11.61 -3.70
C ASN A 91 -3.20 -10.35 -3.97
N ALA A 92 -2.56 -9.81 -2.93
CA ALA A 92 -1.64 -8.69 -3.06
C ALA A 92 -0.43 -9.07 -3.92
N THR A 93 0.23 -10.21 -3.64
CA THR A 93 1.40 -10.67 -4.38
C THR A 93 1.16 -10.76 -5.89
N ARG A 94 0.03 -11.32 -6.34
CA ARG A 94 -0.29 -11.40 -7.77
C ARG A 94 -0.45 -10.02 -8.42
N CYS A 95 -1.15 -9.12 -7.75
CA CYS A 95 -1.38 -7.77 -8.24
C CYS A 95 -0.10 -6.94 -8.27
N ILE A 96 0.74 -7.03 -7.25
CA ILE A 96 2.04 -6.34 -7.19
C ILE A 96 2.99 -6.91 -8.25
N GLY A 97 3.05 -8.25 -8.40
CA GLY A 97 3.87 -8.86 -9.46
C GLY A 97 3.48 -8.36 -10.85
N GLY A 98 2.18 -8.26 -11.15
CA GLY A 98 1.68 -7.69 -12.40
C GLY A 98 1.99 -6.19 -12.56
N LEU A 99 1.92 -5.42 -11.48
CA LEU A 99 2.29 -4.00 -11.47
C LEU A 99 3.77 -3.81 -11.80
N LEU A 100 4.64 -4.52 -11.08
CA LEU A 100 6.10 -4.44 -11.25
C LEU A 100 6.55 -4.90 -12.63
N PHE A 101 5.91 -5.94 -13.19
CA PHE A 101 6.19 -6.41 -14.54
C PHE A 101 5.92 -5.36 -15.63
N GLN A 102 5.04 -4.40 -15.37
CA GLN A 102 4.72 -3.32 -16.30
C GLN A 102 5.58 -2.06 -16.11
N GLU A 103 6.37 -1.99 -15.03
CA GLU A 103 7.30 -0.88 -14.83
C GLU A 103 8.42 -0.98 -15.86
N LYS A 104 8.65 0.11 -16.60
CA LYS A 104 9.82 0.19 -17.49
C LYS A 104 11.06 0.38 -16.61
N PRO A 105 12.18 -0.33 -16.91
CA PRO A 105 13.45 -0.12 -16.23
C PRO A 105 13.98 1.30 -16.41
#